data_AF-A0AAD9Z008-F1
#
_entry.id   AF-A0AAD9Z008-F1
#
_cell.length_a   1.000
_cell.length_b   1.000
_cell.length_c   1.000
_cell.angle_alpha   90.00
_cell.angle_beta   90.00
_cell.angle_gamma   90.00
#
_symmetry.space_group_name_H-M   'P 1'
#
loop_
_entity.id
_entity.type
_entity.pdbx_description
1 polymer ?
#
loop_
_entity_poly.entity_id
_entity_poly.type
_entity_poly.pdbx_seq_one_letter_code
_entity_poly.pdbx_strand_id
1 'polypeptide(L)'
;MQRSPPLKKERPNSPSSDPGRLGYNDYRDLRHASPNQVVAQLKELPNVTTSQAETYKRSLRRMVWLGTQDEPEKQAKLYPDWTEKALVASGWWIHGYDDMTGDQADLHFKRTGHARC
;
A
#
# COMPACT_ATOMS: atom_id res chain seq x y z
N MET A 1 50.14 40.39 2.12
CA MET A 1 48.78 40.31 2.70
C MET A 1 47.87 39.64 1.69
N GLN A 2 47.60 38.34 1.81
CA GLN A 2 46.63 37.63 0.96
C GLN A 2 45.35 37.39 1.77
N ARG A 3 44.21 37.85 1.26
CA ARG A 3 42.88 37.63 1.87
C ARG A 3 42.29 36.36 1.26
N SER A 4 42.07 35.34 2.07
CA SER A 4 41.32 34.14 1.67
C SER A 4 39.83 34.47 1.48
N PRO A 5 39.12 33.86 0.51
CA PRO A 5 37.68 34.01 0.37
C PRO A 5 36.91 33.17 1.42
N PRO A 6 35.66 33.54 1.77
CA PRO A 6 34.92 32.84 2.82
C PRO A 6 34.40 31.48 2.32
N LEU A 7 34.60 30.46 3.17
CA LEU A 7 34.06 29.12 2.99
C LEU A 7 32.53 29.19 2.85
N LYS A 8 32.02 28.77 1.69
CA LYS A 8 30.58 28.56 1.48
C LYS A 8 30.12 27.52 2.50
N LYS A 9 29.22 27.91 3.40
CA LYS A 9 28.48 26.98 4.26
C LYS A 9 27.67 26.06 3.35
N GLU A 10 28.14 24.82 3.17
CA GLU A 10 27.30 23.75 2.63
C GLU A 10 26.12 23.59 3.57
N ARG A 11 24.91 23.89 3.07
CA ARG A 11 23.69 23.55 3.78
C ARG A 11 23.62 22.01 3.83
N PRO A 12 23.33 21.39 4.98
CA PRO A 12 23.06 19.97 5.00
C PRO A 12 21.87 19.69 4.08
N ASN A 13 22.04 18.68 3.23
CA ASN A 13 21.06 18.18 2.27
C ASN A 13 19.64 18.26 2.86
N SER A 14 18.81 19.11 2.25
CA SER A 14 17.36 19.01 2.42
C SER A 14 16.95 17.57 2.12
N PRO A 15 16.14 16.91 2.95
CA PRO A 15 15.58 15.62 2.58
C PRO A 15 14.83 15.83 1.27
N SER A 16 15.21 15.10 0.21
CA SER A 16 14.53 15.22 -1.07
C SER A 16 13.07 14.85 -0.86
N SER A 17 12.20 15.86 -0.93
CA SER A 17 10.75 15.67 -1.06
C SER A 17 10.47 15.20 -2.48
N ASP A 18 11.00 14.04 -2.84
CA ASP A 18 10.77 13.44 -4.14
C ASP A 18 9.41 12.71 -4.07
N PRO A 19 8.36 13.17 -4.77
CA PRO A 19 7.02 12.63 -4.65
C PRO A 19 6.85 11.20 -5.22
N GLY A 20 7.91 10.59 -5.78
CA GLY A 20 7.92 9.18 -6.25
C GLY A 20 8.18 8.12 -5.16
N ARG A 21 8.08 8.48 -3.88
CA ARG A 21 8.76 7.77 -2.76
C ARG A 21 8.03 6.63 -2.06
N LEU A 22 6.88 6.15 -2.54
CA LEU A 22 6.25 4.98 -1.91
C LEU A 22 7.08 3.69 -2.12
N GLY A 23 8.00 3.68 -3.09
CA GLY A 23 8.95 2.58 -3.31
C GLY A 23 8.37 1.39 -4.06
N TYR A 24 7.13 1.48 -4.55
CA TYR A 24 6.50 0.47 -5.42
C TYR A 24 6.69 0.87 -6.88
N ASN A 25 7.38 0.04 -7.65
CA ASN A 25 7.62 0.26 -9.08
C ASN A 25 6.58 -0.47 -9.94
N ASP A 26 6.01 -1.56 -9.41
CA ASP A 26 4.95 -2.34 -10.01
C ASP A 26 3.82 -2.59 -8.99
N TYR A 27 2.58 -2.74 -9.46
CA TYR A 27 1.46 -3.05 -8.56
C TYR A 27 1.66 -4.39 -7.82
N ARG A 28 2.44 -5.31 -8.39
CA ARG A 28 2.83 -6.58 -7.76
C ARG A 28 3.69 -6.37 -6.53
N ASP A 29 4.42 -5.27 -6.42
CA ASP A 29 5.21 -4.97 -5.22
C ASP A 29 4.30 -4.79 -3.99
N LEU A 30 3.04 -4.39 -4.20
CA LEU A 30 2.04 -4.25 -3.13
C LEU A 30 1.68 -5.58 -2.47
N ARG A 31 2.02 -6.73 -3.07
CA ARG A 31 1.77 -8.04 -2.46
C ARG A 31 2.46 -8.20 -1.09
N HIS A 32 3.57 -7.48 -0.89
CA HIS A 32 4.38 -7.53 0.32
C HIS A 32 4.06 -6.41 1.31
N ALA A 33 3.09 -5.55 1.00
CA ALA A 33 2.66 -4.45 1.86
C ALA A 33 1.26 -4.70 2.41
N SER A 34 0.97 -4.14 3.58
CA SER A 34 -0.39 -4.09 4.14
C SER A 34 -1.11 -2.78 3.81
N PRO A 35 -2.46 -2.75 3.79
CA PRO A 35 -3.22 -1.52 3.63
C PRO A 35 -2.81 -0.43 4.61
N ASN A 36 -2.59 -0.76 5.89
CA ASN A 36 -2.16 0.21 6.90
C ASN A 36 -0.73 0.73 6.66
N GLN A 37 0.18 -0.11 6.17
CA GLN A 37 1.53 0.34 5.81
C GLN A 37 1.51 1.34 4.66
N VAL A 38 0.75 1.06 3.60
CA VAL A 38 0.64 1.99 2.46
C VAL A 38 -0.05 3.29 2.87
N VAL A 39 -1.11 3.21 3.70
CA VAL A 39 -1.77 4.41 4.26
C VAL A 39 -0.80 5.23 5.11
N ALA A 40 0.06 4.59 5.93
CA ALA A 40 1.06 5.29 6.72
C ALA A 40 2.05 6.06 5.83
N GLN A 41 2.56 5.42 4.77
CA GLN A 41 3.45 6.07 3.81
C GLN A 41 2.76 7.21 3.05
N LEU A 42 1.47 7.06 2.71
CA LEU A 42 0.68 8.13 2.08
C LEU A 42 0.55 9.36 3.00
N LYS A 43 0.42 9.17 4.32
CA LYS A 43 0.34 10.27 5.29
C LYS A 43 1.64 11.05 5.44
N GLU A 44 2.77 10.45 5.08
CA GLU A 44 4.08 11.11 5.10
C GLU A 44 4.29 12.02 3.88
N LEU A 45 3.42 11.94 2.86
CA LEU A 45 3.52 12.79 1.68
C LEU A 45 3.02 14.21 1.98
N PRO A 46 3.76 15.26 1.54
CA PRO A 46 3.47 16.64 1.91
C PRO A 46 2.13 17.17 1.37
N ASN A 47 1.53 16.47 0.39
CA ASN A 47 0.30 16.88 -0.30
C ASN A 47 -0.90 15.99 0.00
N VAL A 48 -0.78 15.03 0.93
CA VAL A 48 -1.85 14.08 1.25
C VAL A 48 -2.26 14.27 2.71
N THR A 49 -3.53 14.61 2.94
CA THR A 49 -4.08 14.69 4.30
C THR A 49 -4.34 13.30 4.86
N THR A 50 -4.36 13.18 6.19
CA THR A 50 -4.73 11.93 6.88
C THR A 50 -6.08 11.39 6.42
N SER A 51 -7.08 12.28 6.24
CA SER A 51 -8.41 11.90 5.78
C SER A 51 -8.35 11.31 4.36
N GLN A 52 -7.64 11.97 3.44
CA GLN A 52 -7.45 11.46 2.08
C GLN A 52 -6.75 10.10 2.07
N ALA A 53 -5.67 9.94 2.83
CA ALA A 53 -4.93 8.68 2.93
C ALA A 53 -5.86 7.52 3.37
N GLU A 54 -6.70 7.74 4.39
CA GLU A 54 -7.62 6.71 4.90
C GLU A 54 -8.71 6.33 3.88
N THR A 55 -9.12 7.24 2.98
CA THR A 55 -10.12 6.88 1.94
C THR A 55 -9.62 5.79 0.99
N TYR A 56 -8.30 5.67 0.81
CA TYR A 56 -7.71 4.64 -0.04
C TYR A 56 -7.70 3.24 0.59
N LYS A 57 -7.95 3.11 1.90
CA LYS A 57 -7.85 1.83 2.62
C LYS A 57 -8.67 0.71 1.97
N ARG A 58 -9.91 1.01 1.56
CA ARG A 58 -10.77 0.05 0.83
C ARG A 58 -10.11 -0.43 -0.47
N SER A 59 -9.62 0.50 -1.28
CA SER A 59 -8.95 0.18 -2.54
C SER A 59 -7.65 -0.58 -2.31
N LEU A 60 -6.93 -0.27 -1.22
CA LEU A 60 -5.67 -0.92 -0.88
C LEU A 60 -5.87 -2.37 -0.47
N ARG A 61 -6.93 -2.72 0.28
CA ARG A 61 -7.29 -4.12 0.57
C ARG A 61 -7.35 -4.96 -0.70
N ARG A 62 -8.00 -4.42 -1.74
CA ARG A 62 -8.09 -5.03 -3.06
C ARG A 62 -6.74 -5.13 -3.75
N MET A 63 -5.99 -4.03 -3.77
CA MET A 63 -4.73 -3.94 -4.52
C MET A 63 -3.65 -4.86 -3.96
N VAL A 64 -3.49 -4.94 -2.64
CA VAL A 64 -2.48 -5.81 -2.03
C VAL A 64 -2.77 -7.28 -2.35
N TRP A 65 -4.05 -7.69 -2.33
CA TRP A 65 -4.43 -9.04 -2.72
C TRP A 65 -4.26 -9.28 -4.22
N LEU A 66 -4.70 -8.36 -5.09
CA LEU A 66 -4.52 -8.50 -6.53
C LEU A 66 -3.05 -8.61 -6.95
N GLY A 67 -2.13 -7.99 -6.20
CA GLY A 67 -0.68 -8.13 -6.41
C GLY A 67 -0.16 -9.58 -6.27
N THR A 68 -0.92 -10.46 -5.61
CA THR A 68 -0.59 -11.90 -5.47
C THR A 68 -1.17 -12.78 -6.58
N GLN A 69 -2.07 -12.26 -7.41
CA GLN A 69 -2.81 -13.05 -8.38
C GLN A 69 -2.07 -13.14 -9.71
N ASP A 70 -2.13 -14.31 -10.35
CA ASP A 70 -1.53 -14.51 -11.67
C ASP A 70 -2.28 -13.71 -12.74
N GLU A 71 -3.62 -13.67 -12.64
CA GLU A 71 -4.52 -12.97 -13.56
C GLU A 71 -5.37 -11.91 -12.81
N PRO A 72 -4.79 -10.79 -12.37
CA PRO A 72 -5.45 -9.83 -11.49
C PRO A 72 -6.71 -9.23 -12.11
N GLU A 73 -6.75 -9.00 -13.43
CA GLU A 73 -7.93 -8.45 -14.11
C GLU A 73 -9.14 -9.39 -14.07
N LYS A 74 -8.92 -10.70 -14.17
CA LYS A 74 -9.99 -11.70 -14.06
C LYS A 74 -10.49 -11.79 -12.62
N GLN A 75 -9.57 -11.85 -11.67
CA GLN A 75 -9.87 -11.91 -10.24
C GLN A 75 -10.61 -10.64 -9.75
N ALA A 76 -10.22 -9.48 -10.28
CA ALA A 76 -10.87 -8.20 -10.00
C ALA A 76 -12.36 -8.17 -10.39
N LYS A 77 -12.78 -8.96 -11.39
CA LYS A 77 -14.19 -9.08 -11.81
C LYS A 77 -14.99 -10.03 -10.94
N LEU A 78 -14.35 -11.10 -10.43
CA LEU A 78 -15.00 -12.08 -9.55
C LEU A 78 -15.32 -11.47 -8.17
N TYR A 79 -14.45 -10.57 -7.70
CA TYR A 79 -14.57 -9.96 -6.37
C TYR A 79 -14.54 -8.43 -6.47
N PRO A 80 -15.68 -7.80 -6.82
CA PRO A 80 -15.74 -6.36 -7.03
C PRO A 80 -15.85 -5.56 -5.72
N ASP A 81 -16.42 -6.14 -4.65
CA ASP A 81 -16.65 -5.42 -3.39
C ASP A 81 -15.66 -5.80 -2.29
N TRP A 82 -14.91 -4.79 -1.84
CA TRP A 82 -13.88 -4.88 -0.80
C TRP A 82 -14.22 -4.06 0.44
N THR A 83 -15.50 -3.72 0.65
CA THR A 83 -15.94 -3.22 1.96
C THR A 83 -15.73 -4.29 3.02
N GLU A 84 -15.49 -3.86 4.27
CA GLU A 84 -15.42 -4.78 5.41
C GLU A 84 -16.68 -5.65 5.49
N LYS A 85 -17.86 -5.04 5.35
CA LYS A 85 -19.14 -5.77 5.34
C LYS A 85 -19.19 -6.88 4.29
N ALA A 86 -18.74 -6.62 3.07
CA ALA A 86 -18.70 -7.63 2.01
C ALA A 86 -17.70 -8.74 2.33
N LEU A 87 -16.50 -8.38 2.79
CA LEU A 87 -15.48 -9.35 3.19
C LEU A 87 -15.93 -10.21 4.38
N VAL A 88 -16.66 -9.64 5.35
CA VAL A 88 -17.29 -10.39 6.45
C VAL A 88 -18.33 -11.36 5.91
N ALA A 89 -19.21 -10.92 5.02
CA ALA A 89 -20.25 -11.78 4.43
C ALA A 89 -19.66 -12.94 3.61
N SER A 90 -18.53 -12.71 2.94
CA SER A 90 -17.78 -13.74 2.22
C SER A 90 -16.89 -14.60 3.13
N GLY A 91 -16.79 -14.30 4.42
CA GLY A 91 -15.94 -15.04 5.37
C GLY A 91 -14.44 -14.81 5.18
N TRP A 92 -14.04 -13.72 4.51
CA TRP A 92 -12.64 -13.34 4.27
C TRP A 92 -12.11 -12.38 5.33
N TRP A 93 -13.01 -11.66 5.98
CA TRP A 93 -12.61 -10.67 6.98
C TRP A 93 -12.14 -11.38 8.24
N ILE A 94 -10.97 -10.98 8.72
CA ILE A 94 -10.45 -11.35 10.03
C ILE A 94 -10.02 -10.09 10.79
N HIS A 95 -9.95 -10.20 12.11
CA HIS A 95 -9.42 -9.12 12.93
C HIS A 95 -7.97 -8.81 12.53
N GLY A 96 -7.67 -7.54 12.24
CA GLY A 96 -6.35 -7.10 11.77
C GLY A 96 -6.11 -7.30 10.27
N TYR A 97 -7.17 -7.49 9.46
CA TYR A 97 -7.02 -7.65 8.00
C TYR A 97 -6.21 -6.52 7.35
N ASP A 98 -6.41 -5.27 7.78
CA ASP A 98 -5.68 -4.11 7.24
C ASP A 98 -4.19 -4.08 7.60
N ASP A 99 -3.74 -4.95 8.52
CA ASP A 99 -2.34 -5.16 8.86
C ASP A 99 -1.72 -6.34 8.11
N MET A 100 -2.53 -7.11 7.37
CA MET A 100 -2.05 -8.22 6.56
C MET A 100 -1.47 -7.73 5.25
N THR A 101 -0.34 -8.31 4.88
CA THR A 101 0.20 -8.20 3.52
C THR A 101 -0.71 -8.92 2.52
N GLY A 102 -0.57 -8.59 1.24
CA GLY A 102 -1.23 -9.32 0.16
C GLY A 102 -1.01 -10.83 0.25
N ASP A 103 0.22 -11.28 0.46
CA ASP A 103 0.56 -12.71 0.59
C ASP A 103 -0.18 -13.39 1.76
N GLN A 104 -0.29 -12.71 2.90
CA GLN A 104 -1.05 -13.23 4.05
C GLN A 104 -2.55 -13.27 3.76
N ALA A 105 -3.09 -12.24 3.11
CA ALA A 105 -4.49 -12.17 2.73
C ALA A 105 -4.84 -13.28 1.73
N ASP A 106 -3.99 -13.53 0.74
CA ASP A 106 -4.17 -14.61 -0.23
C ASP A 106 -4.06 -16.01 0.40
N LEU A 107 -3.12 -16.21 1.34
CA LEU A 107 -3.05 -17.44 2.11
C LEU A 107 -4.32 -17.67 2.94
N HIS A 108 -4.84 -16.63 3.59
CA HIS A 108 -6.10 -16.70 4.32
C HIS A 108 -7.25 -17.06 3.38
N PHE A 109 -7.34 -16.37 2.24
CA PHE A 109 -8.36 -16.60 1.22
C PHE A 109 -8.36 -18.05 0.69
N LYS A 110 -7.17 -18.60 0.42
CA LYS A 110 -7.02 -20.01 0.02
C LYS A 110 -7.46 -20.99 1.12
N ARG A 111 -7.27 -20.65 2.40
CA ARG A 111 -7.67 -21.47 3.54
C ARG A 111 -9.18 -21.45 3.81
N THR A 112 -9.87 -20.37 3.49
CA THR A 112 -11.32 -20.24 3.66
C THR A 112 -12.11 -20.91 2.52
N GLY A 113 -11.47 -21.74 1.70
CA GLY A 113 -12.14 -22.59 0.71
C GLY A 113 -12.58 -21.87 -0.56
N HIS A 114 -12.17 -20.61 -0.75
CA HIS A 114 -12.43 -19.88 -1.99
C HIS A 114 -11.32 -20.06 -3.05
N ALA A 115 -10.53 -21.13 -2.91
CA ALA A 115 -9.42 -21.44 -3.79
C ALA A 115 -9.89 -21.70 -5.23
N ARG A 116 -9.47 -20.79 -6.12
CA ARG A 116 -9.37 -20.88 -7.60
C ARG A 116 -10.20 -21.97 -8.29
N CYS A 117 -11.31 -21.54 -8.91
CA CYS A 117 -11.80 -22.15 -10.14
C CYS A 117 -11.02 -21.58 -11.33
#